data_AF-A0A6A4CXC9-F1
#
_entry.id   AF-A0A6A4CXC9-F1
#
_cell.length_a   1.000
_cell.length_b   1.000
_cell.length_c   1.000
_cell.angle_alpha   90.00
_cell.angle_beta   90.00
_cell.angle_gamma   90.00
#
_symmetry.space_group_name_H-M   'P 1'
#
loop_
_entity.id
_entity.type
_entity.pdbx_description
1 polymer ?
#
loop_
_entity_poly.entity_id
_entity_poly.type
_entity_poly.pdbx_seq_one_letter_code
_entity_poly.pdbx_strand_id
1 'polypeptide(L)'
;MATIEELQAQNEELHRELTTCHATIANRDATVHDLRQANARKDAQITKLITAHHHERMVLLNGVETRLDQLLQLHQQLEHQLRQSENRVTTAPAEDDRVHGFAMTLRPLRQEGAHEIRFIAGQESYVTRQVSEANALLFEFTETGNPIDLRQNFQRVANERLRARITTYLAENPVSII
;
A
#
# COMPACT_ATOMS: atom_id res chain seq x y z
N MET A 1 -66.19 34.17 -74.00
CA MET A 1 -64.83 33.89 -74.49
C MET A 1 -63.93 34.93 -73.85
N ALA A 2 -62.86 34.53 -73.17
CA ALA A 2 -61.91 35.47 -72.60
C ALA A 2 -61.31 36.32 -73.73
N THR A 3 -61.12 37.60 -73.47
CA THR A 3 -60.47 38.50 -74.42
C THR A 3 -58.97 38.22 -74.44
N ILE A 4 -58.29 38.55 -75.55
CA ILE A 4 -56.84 38.35 -75.69
C ILE A 4 -56.07 39.11 -74.60
N GLU A 5 -56.56 40.29 -74.20
CA GLU A 5 -55.98 41.12 -73.14
C GLU A 5 -56.07 40.45 -71.76
N GLU A 6 -57.21 39.81 -71.42
CA GLU A 6 -57.35 39.05 -70.17
C GLU A 6 -56.39 37.86 -70.10
N LEU A 7 -56.21 37.13 -71.21
CA LEU A 7 -55.26 36.02 -71.29
C LEU A 7 -53.80 36.48 -71.20
N GLN A 8 -53.47 37.67 -71.70
CA GLN A 8 -52.14 38.27 -71.57
C GLN A 8 -51.87 38.72 -70.13
N ALA A 9 -52.80 39.43 -69.50
CA ALA A 9 -52.69 39.84 -68.11
C ALA A 9 -52.54 38.63 -67.17
N GLN A 10 -53.30 37.56 -67.41
CA GLN A 10 -53.19 36.33 -66.63
C GLN A 10 -51.85 35.61 -66.84
N ASN A 11 -51.29 35.61 -68.05
CA ASN A 11 -49.95 35.08 -68.31
C ASN A 11 -48.86 35.89 -67.60
N GLU A 12 -48.96 37.22 -67.60
CA GLU A 12 -48.00 38.08 -66.91
C GLU A 12 -48.03 37.87 -65.39
N GLU A 13 -49.23 37.69 -64.82
CA GLU A 13 -49.38 37.38 -63.40
C GLU A 13 -48.79 36.02 -63.05
N LEU A 14 -49.13 34.98 -63.82
CA LEU A 14 -48.56 33.64 -63.66
C LEU A 14 -47.04 33.67 -63.78
N HIS A 15 -46.49 34.44 -64.72
CA HIS A 15 -45.05 34.60 -64.84
C HIS A 15 -44.43 35.21 -63.58
N ARG A 16 -45.02 36.27 -63.01
CA ARG A 16 -44.55 36.90 -61.77
C ARG A 16 -44.61 35.96 -60.56
N GLU A 17 -45.68 35.19 -60.44
CA GLU A 17 -45.80 34.17 -59.40
C GLU A 17 -44.72 33.09 -59.55
N LEU A 18 -44.45 32.66 -60.78
CA LEU A 18 -43.45 31.64 -61.09
C LEU A 18 -42.03 32.14 -60.79
N THR A 19 -41.70 33.40 -61.09
CA THR A 19 -40.41 34.00 -60.68
C THR A 19 -40.27 34.09 -59.16
N THR A 20 -41.34 34.47 -58.46
CA THR A 20 -41.36 34.56 -56.99
C THR A 20 -41.18 33.18 -56.35
N CYS A 21 -41.85 32.17 -56.90
CA CYS A 21 -41.72 30.78 -56.48
C CYS A 21 -40.28 30.27 -56.69
N HIS A 22 -39.68 30.52 -57.85
CA HIS A 22 -38.28 30.15 -58.12
C HIS A 22 -37.30 30.81 -57.13
N ALA A 23 -37.46 32.10 -56.85
CA ALA A 23 -36.61 32.79 -55.86
C ALA A 23 -36.76 32.17 -54.47
N THR A 24 -37.99 31.79 -54.09
CA THR A 24 -38.26 31.13 -52.81
C THR A 24 -37.62 29.74 -52.74
N ILE A 25 -37.71 28.95 -53.82
CA ILE A 25 -37.08 27.63 -53.91
C ILE A 25 -35.55 27.76 -53.80
N ALA A 26 -34.95 28.69 -54.54
CA ALA A 26 -33.51 28.93 -54.49
C ALA A 26 -33.01 29.27 -53.07
N ASN A 27 -33.74 30.13 -52.34
CA ASN A 27 -33.42 30.46 -50.96
C ASN A 27 -33.55 29.25 -50.01
N ARG A 28 -34.58 28.42 -50.21
CA ARG A 28 -34.76 27.18 -49.42
C ARG A 28 -33.66 26.18 -49.70
N ASP A 29 -33.25 26.03 -50.96
CA ASP A 29 -32.18 25.12 -51.35
C ASP A 29 -30.84 25.53 -50.72
N ALA A 30 -30.53 26.84 -50.72
CA ALA A 30 -29.37 27.37 -50.01
C ALA A 30 -29.44 27.07 -48.50
N THR A 31 -30.59 27.31 -47.88
CA THR A 31 -30.79 27.02 -46.44
C THR A 31 -30.64 25.53 -46.13
N VAL A 32 -31.20 24.64 -46.95
CA VAL A 32 -31.06 23.19 -46.79
C VAL A 32 -29.61 22.76 -46.97
N HIS A 33 -28.89 23.37 -47.91
CA HIS A 33 -27.46 23.12 -48.09
C HIS A 33 -26.65 23.47 -46.84
N ASP A 34 -26.89 24.65 -46.26
CA ASP A 34 -26.21 25.10 -45.04
C ASP A 34 -26.52 24.19 -43.85
N LEU A 35 -27.79 23.79 -43.68
CA LEU A 35 -28.19 22.86 -42.63
C LEU A 35 -27.54 21.48 -42.77
N ARG A 36 -27.45 20.97 -44.00
CA ARG A 36 -26.75 19.69 -44.28
C ARG A 36 -25.27 19.79 -43.93
N GLN A 37 -24.62 20.90 -44.28
CA GLN A 37 -23.22 21.10 -43.96
C GLN A 37 -23.00 21.22 -42.45
N ALA A 38 -23.88 21.93 -41.74
CA ALA A 38 -23.83 22.06 -40.29
C ALA A 38 -24.04 20.71 -39.59
N ASN A 39 -24.98 19.89 -40.05
CA ASN A 39 -25.19 18.55 -39.51
C ASN A 39 -23.98 17.65 -39.74
N ALA A 40 -23.41 17.63 -40.95
CA ALA A 40 -22.20 16.84 -41.23
C ALA A 40 -21.03 17.22 -40.31
N ARG A 41 -20.86 18.51 -40.00
CA ARG A 41 -19.85 18.98 -39.03
C ARG A 41 -20.14 18.50 -37.61
N LYS A 42 -21.40 18.59 -37.17
CA LYS A 42 -21.82 18.12 -35.84
C LYS A 42 -21.65 16.61 -35.71
N ASP A 43 -22.05 15.84 -36.71
CA ASP A 43 -21.90 14.38 -36.73
C ASP A 43 -20.42 13.99 -36.61
N ALA A 44 -19.55 14.65 -37.39
CA ALA A 44 -18.10 14.44 -37.26
C ALA A 44 -17.56 14.78 -35.87
N GLN A 45 -18.07 15.83 -35.23
CA GLN A 45 -17.69 16.21 -33.86
C GLN A 45 -18.20 15.22 -32.82
N ILE A 46 -19.43 14.74 -32.96
CA ILE A 46 -20.04 13.71 -32.09
C ILE A 46 -19.22 12.42 -32.19
N THR A 47 -18.87 11.96 -33.40
CA THR A 47 -18.04 10.77 -33.58
C THR A 47 -16.67 10.92 -32.91
N LYS A 48 -16.02 12.09 -33.04
CA LYS A 48 -14.76 12.37 -32.35
C LYS A 48 -14.90 12.33 -30.82
N LEU A 49 -15.98 12.89 -30.28
CA LEU A 49 -16.21 12.89 -28.85
C LEU A 49 -16.48 11.49 -28.31
N ILE A 50 -17.30 10.70 -29.02
CA ILE A 50 -17.60 9.30 -28.64
C ILE A 50 -16.32 8.46 -28.63
N THR A 51 -15.49 8.59 -29.66
CA THR A 51 -14.23 7.82 -29.76
C THR A 51 -13.23 8.21 -28.67
N ALA A 52 -13.06 9.51 -28.40
CA ALA A 52 -12.21 10.00 -27.31
C ALA A 52 -12.69 9.51 -25.94
N HIS A 53 -13.99 9.66 -25.66
CA HIS A 53 -14.58 9.22 -24.39
C HIS A 53 -14.50 7.70 -24.21
N HIS A 54 -14.72 6.92 -25.28
CA HIS A 54 -14.57 5.48 -25.24
C HIS A 54 -13.13 5.07 -24.92
N HIS A 55 -12.14 5.72 -25.56
CA HIS A 55 -10.73 5.48 -25.27
C HIS A 55 -10.37 5.78 -23.81
N GLU A 56 -10.76 6.96 -23.30
CA GLU A 56 -10.52 7.34 -21.91
C GLU A 56 -11.15 6.35 -20.92
N ARG A 57 -12.41 5.96 -21.17
CA ARG A 57 -13.10 4.95 -20.36
C ARG A 57 -12.34 3.62 -20.33
N MET A 58 -11.81 3.15 -21.46
CA MET A 58 -11.04 1.90 -21.52
C MET A 58 -9.72 2.01 -20.74
N VAL A 59 -9.02 3.13 -20.85
CA VAL A 59 -7.78 3.37 -20.09
C VAL A 59 -8.04 3.37 -18.58
N LEU A 60 -9.11 4.04 -18.14
CA LEU A 60 -9.48 4.10 -16.73
C LEU A 60 -9.89 2.72 -16.19
N LEU A 61 -10.70 1.96 -16.93
CA LEU A 61 -11.12 0.61 -16.54
C LEU A 61 -9.93 -0.33 -16.38
N ASN A 62 -9.03 -0.37 -17.36
CA ASN A 62 -7.81 -1.18 -17.27
C ASN A 62 -6.93 -0.77 -16.08
N GLY A 63 -6.86 0.53 -15.78
CA GLY A 63 -6.16 1.05 -14.62
C GLY A 63 -6.78 0.61 -13.29
N VAL A 64 -8.11 0.52 -13.21
CA VAL A 64 -8.83 0.01 -12.03
C VAL A 64 -8.61 -1.50 -11.86
N GLU A 65 -8.73 -2.27 -12.94
CA GLU A 65 -8.48 -3.72 -12.92
C GLU A 65 -7.07 -4.04 -12.42
N THR A 66 -6.06 -3.36 -12.95
CA THR A 66 -4.66 -3.53 -12.53
C THR A 66 -4.46 -3.26 -11.04
N ARG A 67 -5.10 -2.21 -10.51
CA ARG A 67 -5.01 -1.88 -9.07
C ARG A 67 -5.72 -2.91 -8.22
N LEU A 68 -6.84 -3.46 -8.69
CA LEU A 68 -7.60 -4.47 -7.96
C LEU A 68 -6.81 -5.78 -7.86
N ASP A 69 -6.12 -6.19 -8.93
CA ASP A 69 -5.22 -7.34 -8.91
C ASP A 69 -4.06 -7.17 -7.92
N GLN A 70 -3.44 -5.99 -7.90
CA GLN A 70 -2.40 -5.66 -6.92
C GLN A 70 -2.93 -5.73 -5.47
N LEU A 71 -4.15 -5.24 -5.24
CA LEU A 71 -4.79 -5.26 -3.93
C LEU A 71 -5.08 -6.70 -3.46
N LEU A 72 -5.53 -7.57 -4.37
CA LEU A 72 -5.73 -8.99 -4.11
C LEU A 72 -4.41 -9.70 -3.75
N GLN A 73 -3.33 -9.43 -4.48
CA GLN A 73 -2.02 -10.00 -4.17
C GLN A 73 -1.51 -9.56 -2.80
N LEU A 74 -1.61 -8.26 -2.49
CA LEU A 74 -1.23 -7.73 -1.18
C LEU A 74 -2.09 -8.33 -0.05
N HIS A 75 -3.39 -8.51 -0.29
CA HIS A 75 -4.28 -9.15 0.68
C HIS A 75 -3.88 -10.60 0.97
N GLN A 76 -3.57 -11.38 -0.06
CA GLN A 76 -3.11 -12.76 0.09
C GLN A 76 -1.77 -12.84 0.86
N GLN A 77 -0.85 -11.91 0.58
CA GLN A 77 0.41 -11.81 1.31
C GLN A 77 0.18 -11.44 2.79
N LEU A 78 -0.70 -10.49 3.07
CA LEU A 78 -1.06 -10.11 4.43
C LEU A 78 -1.71 -11.28 5.18
N GLU A 79 -2.64 -11.99 4.55
CA GLU A 79 -3.27 -13.17 5.14
C GLU A 79 -2.23 -14.24 5.48
N HIS A 80 -1.28 -14.49 4.58
CA HIS A 80 -0.19 -15.43 4.82
C HIS A 80 0.68 -15.01 6.03
N GLN A 81 1.05 -13.73 6.10
CA GLN A 81 1.83 -13.20 7.23
C GLN A 81 1.06 -13.25 8.54
N LEU A 82 -0.24 -12.95 8.52
CA LEU A 82 -1.10 -13.02 9.70
C LEU A 82 -1.23 -14.47 10.19
N ARG A 83 -1.44 -15.43 9.30
CA ARG A 83 -1.46 -16.86 9.66
C ARG A 83 -0.12 -17.33 10.22
N GLN A 84 1.01 -16.89 9.64
CA GLN A 84 2.33 -17.19 10.19
C GLN A 84 2.51 -16.58 11.59
N SER A 85 2.09 -15.33 11.79
CA SER A 85 2.15 -14.65 13.08
C SER A 85 1.23 -15.30 14.11
N GLU A 86 0.01 -15.68 13.72
CA GLU A 86 -0.94 -16.40 14.56
C GLU A 86 -0.34 -17.74 14.99
N ASN A 87 0.15 -18.56 14.05
CA ASN A 87 0.81 -19.81 14.37
C ASN A 87 1.98 -19.60 15.34
N ARG A 88 2.80 -18.55 15.16
CA ARG A 88 3.90 -18.23 16.08
C ARG A 88 3.45 -17.89 17.51
N VAL A 89 2.19 -17.48 17.71
CA VAL A 89 1.62 -17.06 18.98
C VAL A 89 0.74 -18.16 19.61
N THR A 90 -0.03 -18.88 18.80
CA THR A 90 -1.07 -19.81 19.27
C THR A 90 -0.64 -21.28 19.23
N THR A 91 0.33 -21.65 18.40
CA THR A 91 0.86 -23.03 18.41
C THR A 91 2.00 -23.15 19.41
N ALA A 92 1.88 -24.11 20.34
CA ALA A 92 2.99 -24.51 21.19
C ALA A 92 4.14 -25.01 20.29
N PRO A 93 5.42 -24.74 20.63
CA PRO A 93 6.55 -25.25 19.86
C PRO A 93 6.41 -26.75 19.67
N ALA A 94 6.47 -27.22 18.43
CA ALA A 94 6.26 -28.62 18.06
C ALA A 94 7.43 -29.55 18.45
N GLU A 95 8.26 -29.15 19.40
CA GLU A 95 9.42 -29.91 19.84
C GLU A 95 9.14 -30.50 21.22
N ASP A 96 8.90 -31.81 21.23
CA ASP A 96 8.77 -32.65 22.43
C ASP A 96 10.07 -32.69 23.26
N ASP A 97 11.21 -32.28 22.68
CA ASP A 97 12.44 -32.08 23.43
C ASP A 97 12.45 -30.68 24.04
N ARG A 98 12.11 -30.61 25.32
CA ARG A 98 12.18 -29.37 26.12
C ARG A 98 13.63 -29.02 26.42
N VAL A 99 14.38 -28.69 25.37
CA VAL A 99 15.74 -28.19 25.50
C VAL A 99 15.69 -26.78 26.06
N HIS A 100 16.39 -26.60 27.17
CA HIS A 100 16.44 -25.36 27.91
C HIS A 100 17.81 -24.71 27.77
N GLY A 101 17.85 -23.38 27.73
CA GLY A 101 19.12 -22.67 27.69
C GLY A 101 19.09 -21.24 28.17
N PHE A 102 20.23 -20.61 27.96
CA PHE A 102 20.59 -19.33 28.53
C PHE A 102 21.43 -18.52 27.54
N ALA A 103 21.12 -17.23 27.42
CA ALA A 103 21.88 -16.30 26.60
C ALA A 103 22.16 -15.00 27.35
N MET A 104 23.30 -14.42 27.04
CA MET A 104 23.67 -13.08 27.49
C MET A 104 23.77 -12.16 26.28
N THR A 105 23.08 -11.02 26.33
CA THR A 105 23.26 -9.96 25.33
C THR A 105 23.99 -8.77 25.96
N LEU A 106 24.87 -8.15 25.17
CA LEU A 106 25.58 -6.93 25.52
C LEU A 106 25.20 -5.85 24.51
N ARG A 107 24.52 -4.80 24.96
CA ARG A 107 24.12 -3.68 24.11
C ARG A 107 24.77 -2.37 24.59
N PRO A 108 25.53 -1.67 23.74
CA PRO A 108 26.02 -0.34 24.10
C PRO A 108 24.85 0.65 24.21
N LEU A 109 24.86 1.46 25.26
CA LEU A 109 23.90 2.56 25.44
C LEU A 109 24.46 3.85 24.83
N ARG A 110 23.62 4.87 24.69
CA ARG A 110 24.00 6.16 24.07
C ARG A 110 25.08 6.93 24.84
N GLN A 111 25.35 6.54 26.08
CA GLN A 111 26.37 7.15 26.92
C GLN A 111 27.69 6.36 26.81
N GLU A 112 28.79 7.08 26.61
CA GLU A 112 30.12 6.49 26.47
C GLU A 112 30.47 5.66 27.73
N GLY A 113 30.83 4.39 27.51
CA GLY A 113 31.12 3.42 28.57
C GLY A 113 29.91 2.70 29.18
N ALA A 114 28.67 3.13 28.89
CA ALA A 114 27.47 2.49 29.42
C ALA A 114 27.00 1.32 28.53
N HIS A 115 26.81 0.15 29.14
CA HIS A 115 26.35 -1.06 28.46
C HIS A 115 25.17 -1.67 29.22
N GLU A 116 24.13 -2.07 28.50
CA GLU A 116 23.07 -2.93 29.02
C GLU A 116 23.50 -4.39 28.86
N ILE A 117 23.55 -5.11 29.98
CA ILE A 117 23.75 -6.57 30.00
C ILE A 117 22.40 -7.20 30.33
N ARG A 118 21.89 -8.08 29.47
CA ARG A 118 20.64 -8.81 29.70
C ARG A 118 20.89 -10.31 29.73
N PHE A 119 20.23 -10.97 30.67
CA PHE A 119 20.25 -12.42 30.84
C PHE A 119 18.89 -13.03 30.50
N ILE A 120 18.86 -13.87 29.46
CA ILE A 120 17.64 -14.47 28.93
C ILE A 120 17.72 -15.98 29.17
N ALA A 121 16.69 -16.53 29.83
CA ALA A 121 16.61 -17.95 30.14
C ALA A 121 15.25 -18.47 29.67
N GLY A 122 15.20 -19.68 29.11
CA GLY A 122 13.95 -20.26 28.62
C GLY A 122 14.18 -21.49 27.74
N GLN A 123 13.15 -21.89 27.00
CA GLN A 123 13.31 -22.88 25.93
C GLN A 123 14.28 -22.35 24.86
N GLU A 124 15.08 -23.24 24.27
CA GLU A 124 16.06 -22.91 23.24
C GLU A 124 15.45 -22.06 22.13
N SER A 125 14.33 -22.50 21.57
CA SER A 125 13.62 -21.78 20.50
C SER A 125 13.19 -20.35 20.90
N TYR A 126 12.85 -20.13 22.17
CA TYR A 126 12.55 -18.79 22.69
C TYR A 126 13.82 -17.95 22.87
N VAL A 127 14.87 -18.53 23.45
CA VAL A 127 16.14 -17.84 23.72
C VAL A 127 16.81 -17.42 22.41
N THR A 128 16.95 -18.34 21.46
CA THR A 128 17.51 -18.09 20.12
C THR A 128 16.74 -17.01 19.37
N ARG A 129 15.40 -17.01 19.47
CA ARG A 129 14.55 -15.96 18.88
C ARG A 129 14.82 -14.57 19.49
N GLN A 130 15.03 -14.48 20.81
CA GLN A 130 15.26 -13.20 21.49
C GLN A 130 16.65 -12.62 21.22
N VAL A 131 17.62 -13.44 20.82
CA VAL A 131 19.00 -13.00 20.60
C VAL A 131 19.41 -12.88 19.12
N SER A 132 18.54 -13.30 18.18
CA SER A 132 18.78 -13.27 16.72
C SER A 132 19.22 -11.91 16.16
N GLU A 133 18.92 -10.81 16.86
CA GLU A 133 19.22 -9.43 16.41
C GLU A 133 20.23 -8.71 17.33
N ALA A 134 20.83 -9.42 18.29
CA ALA A 134 21.75 -8.86 19.27
C ALA A 134 23.15 -9.48 19.16
N ASN A 135 24.20 -8.72 19.49
CA ASN A 135 25.52 -9.29 19.80
C ASN A 135 25.40 -10.12 21.07
N ALA A 136 25.20 -11.42 20.90
CA ALA A 136 24.88 -12.35 21.98
C ALA A 136 25.91 -13.45 22.09
N LEU A 137 26.22 -13.82 23.33
CA LEU A 137 26.92 -15.06 23.65
C LEU A 137 25.87 -16.10 24.03
N LEU A 138 25.72 -17.10 23.15
CA LEU A 138 24.91 -18.29 23.40
C LEU A 138 25.77 -19.30 24.17
N PHE A 139 25.23 -19.81 25.28
CA PHE A 139 25.83 -20.93 26.00
C PHE A 139 25.16 -22.23 25.54
N GLU A 140 25.89 -23.35 25.58
CA GLU A 140 25.39 -24.65 25.14
C GLU A 140 24.09 -25.02 25.87
N PHE A 141 23.10 -25.47 25.11
CA PHE A 141 21.79 -25.85 25.60
C PHE A 141 21.88 -27.24 26.26
N THR A 142 21.25 -27.40 27.43
CA THR A 142 21.28 -28.67 28.17
C THR A 142 19.91 -29.33 28.10
N GLU A 143 19.87 -30.61 27.72
CA GLU A 143 18.65 -31.44 27.79
C GLU A 143 18.14 -31.61 29.23
N THR A 144 19.01 -31.48 30.23
CA THR A 144 18.66 -31.64 31.64
C THR A 144 19.19 -30.47 32.47
N GLY A 145 18.27 -29.78 33.16
CA GLY A 145 18.60 -28.66 34.06
C GLY A 145 17.56 -27.54 33.97
N ASN A 146 17.14 -27.01 35.12
CA ASN A 146 16.24 -25.86 35.15
C ASN A 146 17.06 -24.57 34.91
N PRO A 147 16.92 -23.89 33.76
CA PRO A 147 17.71 -22.70 33.43
C PRO A 147 17.39 -21.50 34.34
N ILE A 148 16.28 -21.57 35.09
CA ILE A 148 15.96 -20.60 36.16
C ILE A 148 17.01 -20.66 37.27
N ASP A 149 17.51 -21.85 37.61
CA ASP A 149 18.54 -22.03 38.64
C ASP A 149 19.89 -21.45 38.18
N LEU A 150 20.18 -21.49 36.88
CA LEU A 150 21.36 -20.83 36.30
C LEU A 150 21.26 -19.30 36.44
N ARG A 151 20.08 -18.69 36.17
CA ARG A 151 19.85 -17.26 36.41
C ARG A 151 20.09 -16.90 37.88
N GLN A 152 19.53 -17.66 38.82
CA GLN A 152 19.72 -17.42 40.25
C GLN A 152 21.18 -17.61 40.68
N ASN A 153 21.86 -18.63 40.15
CA ASN A 153 23.27 -18.89 40.43
C ASN A 153 24.19 -17.79 39.89
N PHE A 154 23.96 -17.28 38.67
CA PHE A 154 24.71 -16.16 38.14
C PHE A 154 24.48 -14.88 38.95
N GLN A 155 23.23 -14.59 39.31
CA GLN A 155 22.93 -13.44 40.17
C GLN A 155 23.62 -13.56 41.53
N ARG A 156 23.59 -14.76 42.14
CA ARG A 156 24.27 -15.04 43.40
C ARG A 156 25.78 -14.82 43.29
N VAL A 157 26.44 -15.44 42.32
CA VAL A 157 27.90 -15.35 42.12
C VAL A 157 28.34 -13.94 41.73
N ALA A 158 27.57 -13.23 40.89
CA ALA A 158 27.85 -11.85 40.53
C ALA A 158 27.73 -10.92 41.74
N ASN A 159 26.69 -11.10 42.56
CA ASN A 159 26.52 -10.36 43.81
C ASN A 159 27.64 -10.66 44.81
N GLU A 160 28.06 -11.91 44.96
CA GLU A 160 29.19 -12.31 45.80
C GLU A 160 30.49 -11.61 45.35
N ARG A 161 30.79 -11.62 44.05
CA ARG A 161 31.98 -10.96 43.51
C ARG A 161 31.93 -9.44 43.63
N LEU A 162 30.76 -8.83 43.40
CA LEU A 162 30.58 -7.39 43.58
C LEU A 162 30.80 -6.99 45.04
N ARG A 163 30.23 -7.75 45.98
CA ARG A 163 30.46 -7.53 47.42
C ARG A 163 31.94 -7.66 47.77
N ALA A 164 32.62 -8.70 47.27
CA ALA A 164 34.05 -8.86 47.49
C ALA A 164 34.86 -7.65 47.00
N ARG A 165 34.59 -7.16 45.78
CA ARG A 165 35.27 -5.98 45.23
C ARG A 165 34.96 -4.70 46.01
N ILE A 166 33.71 -4.51 46.45
CA ILE A 166 33.33 -3.37 47.31
C ILE A 166 34.09 -3.45 48.63
N THR A 167 34.17 -4.63 49.25
CA THR A 167 34.93 -4.83 50.50
C THR A 167 36.41 -4.53 50.30
N THR A 168 37.03 -5.01 49.23
CA THR A 168 38.43 -4.69 48.89
C THR A 168 38.62 -3.18 48.70
N TYR A 169 37.74 -2.53 47.93
CA TYR A 169 37.80 -1.10 47.71
C TYR A 169 37.68 -0.28 49.00
N LEU A 170 36.75 -0.66 49.90
CA LEU A 170 36.58 -0.01 51.19
C LEU A 170 37.76 -0.24 52.15
N ALA A 171 38.44 -1.39 52.03
CA ALA A 171 39.66 -1.67 52.79
C ALA A 171 40.85 -0.83 52.28
N GLU A 172 40.94 -0.63 50.96
CA GLU A 172 41.98 0.19 50.33
C GLU A 172 41.70 1.71 50.43
N ASN A 173 40.43 2.08 50.59
CA ASN A 173 39.96 3.47 50.70
C ASN A 173 39.08 3.62 51.95
N PRO A 174 39.67 3.55 53.16
CA PRO A 174 38.91 3.68 54.39
C PRO A 174 38.26 5.06 54.44
N VAL A 175 36.95 5.09 54.66
CA VAL A 175 36.23 6.34 54.88
C VAL A 175 36.77 6.93 56.18
N SER A 176 37.54 8.03 56.09
CA SER A 176 37.86 8.84 57.27
C SER A 176 36.56 9.40 57.81
N ILE A 177 36.07 8.78 58.88
CA ILE A 177 35.04 9.36 59.73
C ILE A 177 35.74 10.50 60.47
N ILE A 178 35.39 11.74 60.13
CA ILE A 178 35.54 12.88 61.04
C ILE A 178 34.33 12.86 61.97
#